data_AF-H0EI56-F1
#
_entry.id   AF-H0EI56-F1
#
_cell.length_a   1.000
_cell.length_b   1.000
_cell.length_c   1.000
_cell.angle_alpha   90.00
_cell.angle_beta   90.00
_cell.angle_gamma   90.00
#
_symmetry.space_group_name_H-M   'P 1'
#
loop_
_entity.id
_entity.type
_entity.pdbx_description
1 polymer ?
#
loop_
_entity_poly.entity_id
_entity_poly.type
_entity_poly.pdbx_seq_one_letter_code
_entity_poly.pdbx_strand_id
1 'polypeptide(L)'
;MEQTRLEIRPARRRTSCPDILSFKRVVLKYPIEFWRPERWLEKDDAHKRRLEQGVLTFGAGRRVCLGKHIGILEIKKLIPFLILNYDIRIIDREKFQVENSWFLFQTGLYAQLQKRPESRRCETIQNLELDTAGSAFGA
;
A
#
# COMPACT_ATOMS: atom_id res chain seq x y z
N MET A 1 -19.62 -5.86 -46.05
CA MET A 1 -18.60 -5.26 -45.17
C MET A 1 -19.28 -4.17 -44.36
N GLU A 2 -19.81 -4.54 -43.19
CA GLU A 2 -20.60 -3.62 -42.36
C GLU A 2 -19.66 -2.99 -41.33
N GLN A 3 -19.23 -1.76 -41.60
CA GLN A 3 -18.46 -0.96 -40.66
C GLN A 3 -19.39 -0.50 -39.53
N THR A 4 -19.40 -1.24 -38.43
CA THR A 4 -20.05 -0.80 -37.19
C THR A 4 -19.26 0.38 -36.61
N ARG A 5 -19.67 1.59 -36.97
CA ARG A 5 -19.17 2.84 -36.39
C ARG A 5 -19.63 2.90 -34.93
N LEU A 6 -18.75 2.50 -34.00
CA LEU A 6 -18.98 2.65 -32.56
C LEU A 6 -18.94 4.14 -32.20
N GLU A 7 -20.10 4.79 -32.15
CA GLU A 7 -20.23 6.10 -31.52
C GLU A 7 -20.02 5.97 -30.00
N ILE A 8 -18.89 6.46 -29.52
CA ILE A 8 -18.62 6.61 -28.09
C ILE A 8 -19.52 7.72 -27.57
N ARG A 9 -20.69 7.37 -27.01
CA ARG A 9 -21.58 8.32 -26.35
C ARG A 9 -20.83 9.04 -25.21
N PRO A 10 -21.04 10.36 -25.00
CA PRO A 10 -20.42 11.07 -23.89
C PRO A 10 -20.81 10.39 -22.57
N ALA A 11 -19.81 9.94 -21.84
CA ALA A 11 -19.99 9.15 -20.64
C ALA A 11 -20.81 9.95 -19.61
N ARG A 12 -21.97 9.40 -19.19
CA ARG A 12 -22.59 9.77 -17.91
C ARG A 12 -21.50 9.79 -16.84
N ARG A 13 -21.48 10.84 -16.02
CA ARG A 13 -20.54 11.05 -14.93
C ARG A 13 -20.41 9.76 -14.12
N ARG A 14 -19.37 8.99 -14.42
CA ARG A 14 -19.11 7.69 -13.79
C ARG A 14 -18.37 8.04 -12.50
N THR A 15 -19.08 8.26 -11.41
CA THR A 15 -18.51 8.21 -10.06
C THR A 15 -18.18 6.75 -9.79
N SER A 16 -17.11 6.26 -10.41
CA SER A 16 -16.61 4.94 -10.07
C SER A 16 -15.93 5.04 -8.72
N CYS A 17 -16.49 4.41 -7.69
CA CYS A 17 -15.72 4.10 -6.50
C CYS A 17 -14.48 3.30 -6.93
N PRO A 18 -13.27 3.81 -6.71
CA PRO A 18 -12.04 3.15 -7.16
C PRO A 18 -11.90 1.76 -6.53
N ASP A 19 -12.48 1.54 -5.34
CA ASP A 19 -12.39 0.28 -4.60
C ASP A 19 -13.06 -0.90 -5.32
N ILE A 20 -14.18 -0.67 -6.02
CA ILE A 20 -14.86 -1.72 -6.82
C ILE A 20 -14.07 -2.07 -8.08
N LEU A 21 -13.25 -1.14 -8.59
CA LEU A 21 -12.47 -1.32 -9.83
C LEU A 21 -11.01 -1.74 -9.58
N SER A 22 -10.50 -1.59 -8.35
CA SER A 22 -9.07 -1.73 -8.01
C SER A 22 -8.52 -3.13 -8.20
N PHE A 23 -9.35 -4.13 -8.44
CA PHE A 23 -8.90 -5.51 -8.65
C PHE A 23 -9.55 -6.13 -9.87
N LYS A 24 -9.00 -5.82 -11.05
CA LYS A 24 -9.25 -6.66 -12.23
C LYS A 24 -8.79 -8.09 -11.91
N ARG A 25 -9.74 -9.03 -11.88
CA ARG A 25 -9.55 -10.48 -11.72
C ARG A 25 -8.45 -11.06 -12.62
N VAL A 26 -8.14 -10.39 -13.74
CA VAL A 26 -7.14 -10.78 -14.74
C VAL A 26 -5.70 -10.80 -14.19
N VAL A 27 -5.38 -10.05 -13.12
CA VAL A 27 -3.99 -9.93 -12.63
C VAL A 27 -3.68 -10.92 -11.50
N LEU A 28 -4.69 -11.38 -10.74
CA LEU A 28 -4.49 -12.18 -9.54
C LEU A 28 -4.89 -13.64 -9.76
N LYS A 29 -3.93 -14.57 -9.60
CA LYS A 29 -4.14 -16.02 -9.70
C LYS A 29 -4.97 -16.64 -8.55
N TYR A 30 -5.15 -15.92 -7.43
CA TYR A 30 -5.83 -16.40 -6.21
C TYR A 30 -7.04 -15.51 -5.91
N PRO A 31 -8.06 -16.01 -5.19
CA PRO A 31 -9.20 -15.20 -4.76
C PRO A 31 -8.73 -13.95 -3.98
N ILE A 32 -9.35 -12.82 -4.32
CA ILE A 32 -9.05 -11.48 -3.77
C ILE A 32 -9.29 -11.36 -2.26
N GLU A 33 -10.00 -12.31 -1.67
CA GLU A 33 -10.39 -12.28 -0.25
C GLU A 33 -9.29 -12.76 0.69
N PHE A 34 -8.21 -13.34 0.15
CA PHE A 34 -7.10 -13.83 0.97
C PHE A 34 -5.90 -12.87 0.96
N TRP A 35 -5.52 -12.39 2.14
CA TRP A 35 -4.33 -11.56 2.33
C TRP A 35 -3.05 -12.38 2.12
N ARG A 36 -2.27 -12.07 1.06
CA ARG A 36 -0.98 -12.72 0.74
C ARG A 36 0.06 -11.66 0.31
N PRO A 37 0.89 -11.15 1.24
CA PRO A 37 1.94 -10.18 0.92
C PRO A 37 3.10 -10.76 0.10
N GLU A 38 3.34 -12.08 0.16
CA GLU A 38 4.45 -12.77 -0.51
C GLU A 38 4.38 -12.64 -2.05
N ARG A 39 3.20 -12.37 -2.60
CA ARG A 39 2.98 -12.18 -4.04
C ARG A 39 3.87 -11.08 -4.65
N TRP A 40 4.25 -10.07 -3.86
CA TRP A 40 5.12 -8.98 -4.31
C TRP A 40 6.60 -9.39 -4.41
N LEU A 41 6.97 -10.52 -3.80
CA LEU A 41 8.32 -11.09 -3.77
C LEU A 41 8.48 -12.27 -4.74
N GLU A 42 7.37 -12.96 -5.03
CA GLU A 42 7.32 -14.09 -5.95
C GLU A 42 7.42 -13.60 -7.42
N LYS A 43 8.62 -13.69 -8.04
CA LYS A 43 8.96 -13.57 -9.49
C LYS A 43 9.77 -12.32 -9.90
N ASP A 44 10.13 -12.34 -11.19
CA ASP A 44 10.84 -11.34 -11.96
C ASP A 44 10.15 -9.96 -12.02
N ASP A 45 10.91 -8.91 -12.32
CA ASP A 45 10.46 -7.52 -12.23
C ASP A 45 9.31 -7.18 -13.19
N ALA A 46 9.20 -7.90 -14.30
CA ALA A 46 8.06 -7.78 -15.21
C ALA A 46 6.73 -8.17 -14.54
N HIS A 47 6.76 -9.12 -13.58
CA HIS A 47 5.57 -9.48 -12.80
C HIS A 47 5.18 -8.38 -11.84
N LYS A 48 6.16 -7.79 -11.13
CA LYS A 48 5.92 -6.68 -10.19
C LYS A 48 5.31 -5.47 -10.90
N ARG A 49 5.83 -5.08 -12.07
CA ARG A 49 5.26 -3.99 -12.88
C ARG A 49 3.80 -4.24 -13.25
N ARG A 50 3.43 -5.48 -13.59
CA ARG A 50 2.04 -5.84 -13.88
C ARG A 50 1.14 -5.75 -12.65
N LEU A 51 1.64 -6.16 -11.47
CA LEU A 51 0.93 -6.01 -10.21
C LEU A 51 0.72 -4.52 -9.86
N GLU A 52 1.77 -3.71 -9.98
CA GLU A 52 1.72 -2.26 -9.73
C GLU A 52 0.72 -1.54 -10.65
N GLN A 53 0.65 -1.92 -11.92
CA GLN A 53 -0.34 -1.41 -12.87
C GLN A 53 -1.77 -1.81 -12.53
N GLY A 54 -1.94 -2.90 -11.78
CA GLY A 54 -3.24 -3.38 -11.31
C GLY A 54 -3.79 -2.61 -10.11
N VAL A 55 -2.95 -1.88 -9.36
CA VAL A 55 -3.36 -1.18 -8.13
C VAL A 55 -3.94 0.20 -8.47
N LEU A 56 -5.23 0.39 -8.23
CA LEU A 56 -5.94 1.65 -8.50
C LEU A 56 -6.27 2.46 -7.24
N THR A 57 -5.66 2.15 -6.09
CA THR A 57 -5.88 2.86 -4.80
C THR A 57 -5.64 4.37 -4.91
N PHE A 58 -4.68 4.79 -5.74
CA PHE A 58 -4.39 6.20 -6.01
C PHE A 58 -4.96 6.69 -7.35
N GLY A 59 -5.83 5.91 -7.98
CA GLY A 59 -6.31 6.13 -9.35
C GLY A 59 -5.30 5.74 -10.43
N ALA A 60 -5.67 5.96 -11.69
CA ALA A 60 -4.82 5.71 -12.86
C ALA A 60 -4.96 6.81 -13.92
N GLY A 61 -3.95 6.94 -14.77
CA GLY A 61 -3.91 7.91 -15.87
C GLY A 61 -3.55 9.34 -15.44
N ARG A 62 -4.02 10.34 -16.19
CA ARG A 62 -3.66 11.77 -16.02
C ARG A 62 -4.18 12.43 -14.73
N ARG A 63 -5.07 11.76 -13.99
CA ARG A 63 -5.70 12.26 -12.76
C ARG A 63 -5.34 11.39 -11.56
N VAL A 64 -4.16 10.76 -11.58
CA VAL A 64 -3.61 10.03 -10.44
C VAL A 64 -3.47 10.97 -9.23
N CYS A 65 -3.68 10.44 -8.03
CA CYS A 65 -3.50 11.19 -6.80
C CYS A 65 -2.08 11.77 -6.73
N LEU A 66 -1.99 13.10 -6.60
CA LEU A 66 -0.71 13.81 -6.48
C LEU A 66 0.08 13.35 -5.24
N GLY A 67 -0.64 12.99 -4.18
CA GLY A 67 -0.07 12.49 -2.92
C GLY A 67 0.37 11.02 -2.94
N LYS A 68 0.30 10.32 -4.09
CA LYS A 68 0.66 8.88 -4.17
C LYS A 68 2.04 8.59 -3.57
N HIS A 69 3.05 9.35 -3.97
CA HIS A 69 4.42 9.09 -3.53
C HIS A 69 4.65 9.41 -2.05
N ILE A 70 4.01 10.48 -1.57
CA ILE A 70 4.10 10.90 -0.16
C ILE A 70 3.41 9.87 0.73
N GLY A 71 2.18 9.49 0.43
CA GLY A 71 1.44 8.50 1.23
C GLY A 71 2.12 7.13 1.25
N ILE A 72 2.71 6.70 0.13
CA ILE A 72 3.50 5.45 0.11
C ILE A 72 4.75 5.57 1.00
N LEU A 73 5.43 6.72 1.00
CA LEU A 73 6.62 6.94 1.83
C LEU A 73 6.26 6.94 3.32
N GLU A 74 5.17 7.60 3.69
CA GLU A 74 4.67 7.63 5.07
C GLU A 74 4.37 6.21 5.57
N ILE A 75 3.60 5.44 4.79
CA ILE A 75 3.27 4.04 5.14
C ILE A 75 4.53 3.18 5.23
N LYS A 76 5.49 3.34 4.30
CA LYS A 76 6.75 2.59 4.29
C LYS A 76 7.65 2.89 5.49
N LYS A 77 7.53 4.06 6.12
CA LYS A 77 8.28 4.38 7.35
C LYS A 77 7.49 4.02 8.61
N LEU A 78 6.19 4.30 8.60
CA LEU A 78 5.32 4.11 9.75
C LEU A 78 5.17 2.62 10.11
N ILE A 79 4.92 1.75 9.12
CA ILE A 79 4.69 0.33 9.37
C ILE A 79 5.92 -0.34 10.03
N PRO A 80 7.15 -0.24 9.48
CA PRO A 80 8.33 -0.82 10.12
C PRO A 80 8.59 -0.22 11.49
N PHE A 81 8.39 1.09 11.66
CA PHE A 81 8.55 1.73 12.96
C PHE A 81 7.65 1.10 14.03
N LEU A 82 6.37 0.88 13.71
CA LEU A 82 5.41 0.26 14.62
C LEU A 82 5.80 -1.18 14.94
N ILE A 83 6.11 -2.00 13.93
CA ILE A 83 6.43 -3.42 14.09
C ILE A 83 7.73 -3.62 14.89
N LEU A 84 8.74 -2.76 14.67
CA LEU A 84 10.04 -2.89 15.34
C LEU A 84 9.99 -2.44 16.81
N ASN A 85 9.24 -1.37 17.11
CA ASN A 85 9.26 -0.74 18.43
C ASN A 85 8.13 -1.19 19.36
N TYR A 86 7.03 -1.75 18.84
CA TYR A 86 5.84 -2.09 19.63
C TYR A 86 5.40 -3.54 19.44
N ASP A 87 4.91 -4.16 20.52
CA ASP A 87 4.07 -5.35 20.46
C ASP A 87 2.60 -4.88 20.37
N ILE A 88 1.90 -5.32 19.33
CA ILE A 88 0.55 -4.85 18.99
C ILE A 88 -0.43 -6.00 19.19
N ARG A 89 -1.38 -5.83 20.12
CA ARG A 89 -2.42 -6.81 20.41
C ARG A 89 -3.79 -6.22 20.14
N ILE A 90 -4.55 -6.84 19.24
CA ILE A 90 -5.92 -6.44 18.92
C ILE A 90 -6.83 -6.94 20.03
N ILE A 91 -7.65 -6.06 20.60
CA ILE A 91 -8.55 -6.38 21.72
C ILE A 91 -9.79 -7.12 21.20
N ASP A 92 -10.55 -6.43 20.34
CA ASP A 92 -11.84 -6.92 19.83
C ASP A 92 -11.81 -6.93 18.31
N ARG A 93 -11.80 -8.13 17.70
CA ARG A 93 -11.85 -8.26 16.23
C ARG A 93 -13.28 -8.12 15.69
N GLU A 94 -14.28 -8.47 16.49
CA GLU A 94 -15.69 -8.53 16.07
C GLU A 94 -16.33 -7.15 15.89
N LYS A 95 -15.77 -6.12 16.57
CA LYS A 95 -16.24 -4.74 16.46
C LYS A 95 -15.70 -4.01 15.24
N PHE A 96 -14.78 -4.62 14.49
CA PHE A 96 -14.20 -4.02 13.31
C PHE A 96 -15.23 -3.89 12.19
N GLN A 97 -15.51 -2.66 11.79
CA GLN A 97 -16.42 -2.34 10.70
C GLN A 97 -15.73 -1.45 9.68
N VAL A 98 -16.07 -1.67 8.40
CA VAL A 98 -15.54 -0.89 7.28
C VAL A 98 -16.71 -0.32 6.52
N GLU A 99 -16.77 1.01 6.45
CA GLU A 99 -17.76 1.71 5.64
C GLU A 99 -17.09 2.22 4.35
N ASN A 100 -17.61 1.77 3.20
CA ASN A 100 -17.16 2.22 1.89
C ASN A 100 -18.00 3.42 1.46
N SER A 101 -17.42 4.62 1.59
CA SER A 101 -18.02 5.86 1.09
C SER A 101 -17.02 6.54 0.15
N TRP A 102 -16.83 7.86 0.24
CA TRP A 102 -15.78 8.56 -0.52
C TRP A 102 -14.36 8.16 -0.08
N PHE A 103 -14.23 7.63 1.14
CA PHE A 103 -13.04 6.96 1.67
C PHE A 103 -13.45 5.66 2.37
N LEU A 104 -12.46 4.80 2.66
CA LEU A 104 -12.62 3.63 3.51
C LEU A 104 -12.49 4.05 4.96
N PHE A 105 -13.61 4.24 5.64
CA PHE A 105 -13.62 4.52 7.08
C PHE A 105 -13.60 3.20 7.84
N GLN A 106 -12.57 2.99 8.66
CA GLN A 106 -12.50 1.84 9.57
C GLN A 106 -12.89 2.29 10.98
N THR A 107 -13.90 1.65 11.57
CA THR A 107 -14.34 1.90 12.95
C THR A 107 -14.20 0.63 13.78
N GLY A 108 -14.02 0.81 15.10
CA GLY A 108 -13.97 -0.32 16.04
C GLY A 108 -12.67 -1.14 16.02
N LEU A 109 -11.60 -0.67 15.37
CA LEU A 109 -10.28 -1.29 15.45
C LEU A 109 -9.51 -0.79 16.69
N TYR A 110 -9.67 -1.50 17.82
CA TYR A 110 -8.94 -1.19 19.05
C TYR A 110 -7.74 -2.12 19.25
N ALA A 111 -6.57 -1.54 19.48
CA ALA A 111 -5.33 -2.27 19.74
C ALA A 111 -4.62 -1.74 20.99
N GLN A 112 -4.04 -2.65 21.78
CA GLN A 112 -3.08 -2.33 22.82
C GLN A 112 -1.69 -2.32 22.22
N LEU A 113 -0.95 -1.24 22.50
CA LEU A 113 0.45 -1.10 22.10
C LEU A 113 1.31 -1.18 23.36
N GLN A 114 2.24 -2.13 23.38
CA GLN A 114 3.27 -2.22 24.41
C GLN A 114 4.61 -1.90 23.78
N LYS A 115 5.36 -0.94 24.33
CA LYS A 115 6.71 -0.64 23.85
C LYS A 115 7.59 -1.87 24.12
N ARG A 116 8.24 -2.37 23.07
CA ARG A 116 9.20 -3.48 23.19
C ARG A 116 10.37 -3.01 24.05
N PRO A 117 10.86 -3.83 25.00
CA PRO A 117 12.06 -3.48 25.76
C PRO A 117 13.22 -3.22 24.81
N GLU A 118 13.97 -2.18 25.17
CA GLU A 118 15.07 -1.57 24.42
C GLU A 118 16.31 -2.49 24.36
N SER A 119 16.18 -3.76 23.95
CA SER A 119 17.30 -4.71 23.94
C SER A 119 17.97 -4.90 22.57
N ARG A 120 17.59 -4.09 21.57
CA ARG A 120 18.21 -4.09 20.23
C ARG A 120 18.43 -2.70 19.61
N ARG A 121 18.44 -1.63 20.39
CA ARG A 121 19.14 -0.40 19.98
C ARG A 121 20.63 -0.56 20.28
N CYS A 122 21.26 -1.52 19.62
CA CYS A 122 22.71 -1.66 19.61
C CYS A 122 23.14 -1.88 18.14
N GLU A 123 24.12 -1.08 17.72
CA GLU A 123 24.97 -1.21 16.53
C GLU A 123 24.49 -0.63 15.19
N THR A 124 23.27 -0.87 14.69
CA THR A 124 23.01 -0.56 13.26
C THR A 124 22.85 0.94 12.93
N ILE A 125 22.34 1.77 13.85
CA ILE A 125 22.13 3.22 13.56
C ILE A 125 23.41 4.04 13.82
N GLN A 126 24.21 3.67 14.83
CA GLN A 126 25.49 4.33 15.09
C GLN A 126 26.49 4.10 13.95
N ASN A 127 26.44 2.94 13.28
CA ASN A 127 27.30 2.66 12.13
C ASN A 127 26.86 3.43 10.87
N LEU A 128 25.57 3.75 10.70
CA LEU A 128 25.11 4.50 9.53
C LEU A 128 25.48 5.99 9.57
N GLU A 129 25.50 6.59 10.77
CA GLU A 129 25.98 7.97 10.97
C GLU A 129 27.52 8.07 10.87
N LEU A 130 28.27 7.03 11.25
CA LEU A 130 29.73 6.97 11.08
C LEU A 130 30.16 6.71 9.62
N ASP A 131 29.40 5.90 8.87
CA ASP A 131 29.72 5.60 7.46
C ASP A 131 29.46 6.80 6.53
N THR A 132 28.52 7.68 6.88
CA THR A 132 28.24 8.90 6.09
C THR A 132 29.20 10.05 6.42
N ALA A 133 29.75 10.08 7.63
CA ALA A 133 30.75 11.07 8.04
C ALA A 133 32.18 10.75 7.54
N GLY A 134 32.47 9.48 7.22
CA GLY A 134 33.79 9.03 6.75
C GLY A 134 34.06 9.18 5.25
N SER A 135 33.04 9.40 4.40
CA SER A 135 33.21 9.44 2.93
C SER A 135 33.06 10.82 2.30
N ALA A 136 33.04 11.91 3.08
CA ALA A 136 32.82 13.27 2.58
C ALA A 136 33.97 14.27 2.84
N PHE A 137 35.11 13.85 3.43
CA PHE A 137 36.28 14.71 3.60
C PHE A 137 37.57 13.87 3.57
N GLY A 138 38.16 13.70 2.39
CA GLY A 138 39.47 13.06 2.24
C GLY A 138 39.82 12.71 0.80
N ALA A 139 40.67 13.56 0.19
CA ALA A 139 41.29 13.51 -1.14
C ALA A 139 40.44 13.97 -2.34
#